data_AF-A0A1H8CZR6-F1
#
_entry.id   AF-A0A1H8CZR6-F1
#
_cell.length_a   1.000
_cell.length_b   1.000
_cell.length_c   1.000
_cell.angle_alpha   90.00
_cell.angle_beta   90.00
_cell.angle_gamma   90.00
#
_symmetry.space_group_name_H-M   'P 1'
#
loop_
_entity.id
_entity.type
_entity.pdbx_description
1 polymer ?
#
loop_
_entity_poly.entity_id
_entity_poly.type
_entity_poly.pdbx_seq_one_letter_code
_entity_poly.pdbx_strand_id
1 'polypeptide(L)'
;MDKRTFKTRFMAILEEEVSGLSSVQKLKYMKKWIKEYERNIVGNQPDSQPIKTLGPIQINTTSKIGMLVRTTMKEIVEAHLLTLEKVQELEDEKYCKYTFDINYPLLKKVTLTQPLYEQKNVNGYPRYWAEVITIHGQRYLICNDWYERNKTKFIRWVEGLGA
;
A
#
# COMPACT_ATOMS: atom_id res chain seq x y z
N MET A 1 -8.05 2.84 20.64
CA MET A 1 -6.64 3.05 21.05
C MET A 1 -6.53 4.47 21.60
N ASP A 2 -6.04 4.68 22.82
CA ASP A 2 -6.01 6.02 23.42
C ASP A 2 -4.78 6.85 22.97
N LYS A 3 -4.88 8.19 23.09
CA LYS A 3 -3.88 9.15 22.63
C LYS A 3 -2.50 8.94 23.27
N ARG A 4 -2.43 8.46 24.51
CA ARG A 4 -1.18 8.24 25.25
C ARG A 4 -0.49 6.96 24.78
N THR A 5 -1.26 5.89 24.56
CA THR A 5 -0.75 4.63 24.02
C THR A 5 -0.30 4.79 22.56
N PHE A 6 -1.03 5.57 21.76
CA PHE A 6 -0.61 5.92 20.41
C PHE A 6 0.68 6.74 20.41
N LYS A 7 0.76 7.81 21.23
CA LYS A 7 1.98 8.63 21.34
C LYS A 7 3.18 7.81 21.79
N THR A 8 2.99 6.86 22.71
CA THR A 8 4.09 6.02 23.22
C THR A 8 4.58 5.04 22.16
N ARG A 9 3.67 4.32 21.48
CA ARG A 9 4.05 3.45 20.36
C ARG A 9 4.66 4.24 19.20
N PHE A 10 4.11 5.42 18.91
CA PHE A 10 4.61 6.31 17.86
C PHE A 10 6.02 6.82 18.16
N MET A 11 6.29 7.24 19.41
CA MET A 11 7.63 7.66 19.81
C MET A 11 8.62 6.49 19.82
N ALA A 12 8.20 5.29 20.22
CA ALA A 12 9.04 4.10 20.16
C ALA A 12 9.39 3.73 18.70
N ILE A 13 8.41 3.76 17.81
CA ILE A 13 8.60 3.56 16.36
C ILE A 13 9.54 4.64 15.80
N LEU A 14 9.33 5.91 16.15
CA LEU A 14 10.23 6.99 15.73
C LEU A 14 11.66 6.75 16.21
N GLU A 15 11.86 6.45 17.49
CA GLU A 15 13.19 6.29 18.08
C GLU A 15 13.97 5.13 17.45
N GLU A 16 13.27 4.05 17.07
CA GLU A 16 13.81 2.92 16.32
C GLU A 16 14.21 3.30 14.87
N GLU A 17 13.38 4.10 14.18
CA GLU A 17 13.52 4.46 12.76
C GLU A 17 14.52 5.59 12.48
N VAL A 18 14.78 6.46 13.45
CA VAL A 18 15.81 7.51 13.34
C VAL A 18 17.10 7.16 14.11
N SER A 19 17.25 5.92 14.56
CA SER A 19 18.53 5.46 15.10
C SER A 19 19.62 5.53 14.01
N GLY A 20 20.64 6.36 14.22
CA GLY A 20 21.71 6.62 13.24
C GLY A 20 21.57 7.88 12.37
N LEU A 21 20.44 8.60 12.41
CA LEU A 21 20.29 9.90 11.74
C LEU A 21 20.71 11.06 12.64
N SER A 22 21.37 12.08 12.07
CA SER A 22 21.67 13.32 12.81
C SER A 22 20.39 14.05 13.20
N SER A 23 20.39 14.79 14.30
CA SER A 23 19.22 15.50 14.83
C SER A 23 18.50 16.37 13.79
N VAL A 24 19.25 16.96 12.86
CA VAL A 24 18.71 17.78 11.75
C VAL A 24 17.97 16.91 10.72
N GLN A 25 18.49 15.74 10.38
CA GLN A 25 17.83 14.80 9.47
C GLN A 25 16.56 14.22 10.10
N LYS A 26 16.60 13.91 11.41
CA LYS A 26 15.40 13.53 12.17
C LYS A 26 14.34 14.62 12.07
N LEU A 27 14.71 15.88 12.31
CA LEU A 27 13.80 17.01 12.25
C LEU A 27 13.19 17.21 10.86
N LYS A 28 13.99 17.07 9.80
CA LYS A 28 13.54 17.18 8.40
C LYS A 28 12.58 16.05 8.04
N TYR A 29 12.88 14.82 8.46
CA TYR A 29 12.02 13.65 8.26
C TYR A 29 10.69 13.81 9.00
N MET A 30 10.73 14.21 10.28
CA MET A 30 9.55 14.47 11.09
C MET A 30 8.67 15.56 10.49
N LYS A 31 9.23 16.69 10.03
CA LYS A 31 8.46 17.76 9.37
C LYS A 31 7.78 17.30 8.08
N LYS A 32 8.47 16.50 7.27
CA LYS A 32 7.89 15.93 6.04
C LYS A 32 6.72 14.99 6.37
N TRP A 33 6.92 14.12 7.36
CA TRP A 33 5.94 13.12 7.76
C TRP A 33 4.72 13.74 8.43
N ILE A 34 4.90 14.71 9.34
CA ILE A 34 3.81 15.48 9.95
C ILE A 34 2.98 16.17 8.86
N LYS A 35 3.62 16.81 7.88
CA LYS A 35 2.91 17.45 6.74
C LYS A 35 2.16 16.45 5.85
N GLU A 36 2.62 15.20 5.78
CA GLU A 36 1.96 14.12 5.03
C GLU A 36 0.78 13.56 5.83
N TYR A 37 0.97 13.33 7.14
CA TYR A 37 -0.07 12.93 8.08
C TYR A 37 -1.17 13.98 8.21
N GLU A 38 -0.85 15.26 8.37
CA GLU A 38 -1.80 16.37 8.43
C GLU A 38 -2.60 16.50 7.13
N ARG A 39 -1.96 16.31 5.96
CA ARG A 39 -2.67 16.25 4.68
C ARG A 39 -3.65 15.08 4.61
N ASN A 40 -3.31 13.95 5.21
CA ASN A 40 -4.17 12.77 5.23
C ASN A 40 -5.28 12.85 6.31
N ILE A 41 -5.07 13.59 7.40
CA ILE A 41 -6.06 13.83 8.48
C ILE A 41 -7.09 14.89 8.09
N VAL A 42 -6.70 15.96 7.39
CA VAL A 42 -7.65 16.98 6.91
C VAL A 42 -8.62 16.42 5.84
N GLY A 43 -8.35 15.23 5.29
CA GLY A 43 -9.23 14.51 4.38
C GLY A 43 -10.15 13.45 5.00
N ASN A 44 -9.99 13.06 6.28
CA ASN A 44 -10.81 12.00 6.88
C ASN A 44 -10.96 12.16 8.40
N GLN A 45 -12.16 12.57 8.82
CA GLN A 45 -12.66 12.38 10.19
C GLN A 45 -12.95 10.88 10.42
N PRO A 46 -12.57 10.26 11.56
CA PRO A 46 -12.73 8.82 11.77
C PRO A 46 -14.15 8.34 12.05
N ASP A 47 -15.13 9.23 12.25
CA ASP A 47 -16.51 8.83 12.53
C ASP A 47 -17.44 9.69 11.68
N SER A 48 -18.37 9.05 10.95
CA SER A 48 -19.37 9.61 10.03
C SER A 48 -18.92 10.07 8.63
N GLN A 49 -18.33 9.17 7.84
CA GLN A 49 -18.60 9.21 6.40
C GLN A 49 -19.54 8.05 6.08
N PRO A 50 -20.73 8.29 5.49
CA PRO A 50 -21.59 7.21 5.05
C PRO A 50 -20.79 6.33 4.09
N ILE A 51 -20.93 5.00 4.21
CA ILE A 51 -20.40 4.05 3.23
C ILE A 51 -20.88 4.55 1.87
N LYS A 52 -19.97 5.15 1.08
CA LYS A 52 -20.28 5.43 -0.32
C LYS A 52 -20.42 4.05 -0.94
N THR A 53 -21.65 3.63 -1.23
CA THR A 53 -21.90 2.58 -2.22
C THR A 53 -21.31 3.05 -3.53
N LEU A 54 -20.03 2.77 -3.73
CA LEU A 54 -19.35 2.93 -5.00
C LEU A 54 -19.97 1.87 -5.93
N GLY A 55 -20.33 2.30 -7.14
CA GLY A 55 -20.68 1.39 -8.21
C GLY A 55 -19.51 0.42 -8.50
N PRO A 56 -19.72 -0.56 -9.39
CA PRO A 56 -18.70 -1.55 -9.72
C PRO A 56 -17.40 -0.86 -10.15
N ILE A 57 -16.27 -1.33 -9.61
CA ILE A 57 -14.91 -0.91 -10.01
C ILE A 57 -14.84 -0.97 -11.55
N GLN A 58 -14.47 0.14 -12.19
CA GLN A 58 -14.49 0.23 -13.65
C GLN A 58 -13.21 -0.40 -14.22
N ILE A 59 -13.30 -1.67 -14.63
CA ILE A 59 -12.17 -2.41 -15.19
C ILE A 59 -12.03 -2.08 -16.69
N ASN A 60 -10.99 -1.31 -17.05
CA ASN A 60 -10.66 -1.09 -18.45
C ASN A 60 -9.82 -2.25 -19.03
N THR A 61 -10.49 -3.28 -19.53
CA THR A 61 -9.86 -4.51 -20.05
C THR A 61 -8.97 -4.30 -21.28
N THR A 62 -9.14 -3.17 -21.99
CA THR A 62 -8.33 -2.82 -23.18
C THR A 62 -6.94 -2.30 -22.83
N SER A 63 -6.72 -1.87 -21.58
CA SER A 63 -5.43 -1.34 -21.12
C SER A 63 -4.38 -2.44 -20.96
N LYS A 64 -3.10 -2.13 -21.17
CA LYS A 64 -1.99 -3.04 -20.83
C LYS A 64 -2.08 -3.44 -19.36
N ILE A 65 -1.79 -4.70 -19.04
CA ILE A 65 -1.97 -5.25 -17.68
C ILE A 65 -1.33 -4.40 -16.57
N GLY A 66 -0.11 -3.92 -16.74
CA GLY A 66 0.55 -3.09 -15.71
C GLY A 66 -0.20 -1.79 -15.44
N MET A 67 -0.77 -1.16 -16.48
CA MET A 67 -1.61 0.03 -16.31
C MET A 67 -2.93 -0.33 -15.62
N LEU A 68 -3.58 -1.41 -16.05
CA LEU A 68 -4.82 -1.90 -15.46
C LEU A 68 -4.66 -2.14 -13.95
N VAL A 69 -3.65 -2.92 -13.54
CA VAL A 69 -3.41 -3.20 -12.12
C VAL A 69 -3.14 -1.90 -11.36
N ARG A 70 -2.30 -1.02 -11.91
CA ARG A 70 -1.92 0.21 -11.23
C ARG A 70 -3.13 1.14 -11.00
N THR A 71 -4.00 1.30 -11.99
CA THR A 71 -5.18 2.16 -11.85
C THR A 71 -6.22 1.52 -10.94
N THR A 72 -6.51 0.24 -11.14
CA THR A 72 -7.52 -0.48 -10.35
C THR A 72 -7.11 -0.61 -8.88
N MET A 73 -5.84 -0.88 -8.57
CA MET A 73 -5.38 -0.92 -7.18
C MET A 73 -5.49 0.43 -6.48
N LYS A 74 -5.31 1.56 -7.19
CA LYS A 74 -5.54 2.89 -6.61
C LYS A 74 -7.00 3.08 -6.23
N GLU A 75 -7.90 2.75 -7.14
CA GLU A 75 -9.35 2.84 -6.90
C GLU A 75 -9.76 1.97 -5.71
N ILE A 76 -9.28 0.72 -5.63
CA ILE A 76 -9.53 -0.20 -4.51
C ILE A 76 -9.08 0.39 -3.17
N VAL A 77 -7.90 1.01 -3.14
CA VAL A 77 -7.31 1.59 -1.92
C VAL A 77 -8.07 2.86 -1.51
N GLU A 78 -8.36 3.76 -2.45
CA GLU A 78 -9.12 4.98 -2.20
C GLU A 78 -10.55 4.66 -1.72
N ALA A 79 -11.13 3.58 -2.24
CA ALA A 79 -12.43 3.06 -1.83
C ALA A 79 -12.40 2.25 -0.51
N HIS A 80 -11.22 2.04 0.10
CA HIS A 80 -11.04 1.29 1.35
C HIS A 80 -11.61 -0.15 1.29
N LEU A 81 -11.52 -0.82 0.14
CA LEU A 81 -12.15 -2.13 -0.09
C LEU A 81 -11.32 -3.33 0.42
N LEU A 82 -10.10 -3.10 0.90
CA LEU A 82 -9.23 -4.17 1.40
C LEU A 82 -9.40 -4.30 2.91
N THR A 83 -9.87 -5.46 3.39
CA THR A 83 -9.80 -5.81 4.81
C THR A 83 -8.36 -6.10 5.23
N LEU A 84 -8.09 -6.14 6.55
CA LEU A 84 -6.76 -6.51 7.05
C LEU A 84 -6.33 -7.91 6.59
N GLU A 85 -7.25 -8.87 6.59
CA GLU A 85 -7.02 -10.22 6.08
C GLU A 85 -6.66 -10.21 4.59
N LYS A 86 -7.38 -9.44 3.78
CA LYS A 86 -7.07 -9.31 2.35
C LYS A 86 -5.69 -8.71 2.13
N VAL A 87 -5.30 -7.72 2.94
CA VAL A 87 -3.94 -7.16 2.88
C VAL A 87 -2.90 -8.23 3.19
N GLN A 88 -3.11 -9.05 4.23
CA GLN A 88 -2.20 -10.15 4.57
C GLN A 88 -2.07 -11.18 3.45
N GLU A 89 -3.17 -11.55 2.79
CA GLU A 89 -3.14 -12.42 1.61
C GLU A 89 -2.33 -11.80 0.46
N LEU A 90 -2.47 -10.50 0.23
CA LEU A 90 -1.72 -9.78 -0.81
C LEU A 90 -0.24 -9.58 -0.47
N GLU A 91 0.15 -9.69 0.81
CA GLU A 91 1.54 -9.75 1.26
C GLU A 91 2.14 -11.17 1.16
N ASP A 92 1.32 -12.21 0.98
CA ASP A 92 1.76 -13.59 0.85
C ASP A 92 2.11 -13.96 -0.60
N GLU A 93 3.34 -14.39 -0.81
CA GLU A 93 3.86 -14.76 -2.14
C GLU A 93 3.12 -15.97 -2.74
N LYS A 94 2.78 -16.98 -1.92
CA LYS A 94 2.14 -18.20 -2.41
C LYS A 94 0.70 -17.95 -2.84
N TYR A 95 -0.03 -17.16 -2.06
CA TYR A 95 -1.34 -16.66 -2.41
C TYR A 95 -1.27 -15.89 -3.72
N CYS A 96 -0.32 -14.94 -3.85
CA CYS A 96 -0.18 -14.15 -5.06
C CYS A 96 0.17 -15.01 -6.29
N LYS A 97 0.99 -16.05 -6.11
CA LYS A 97 1.29 -17.02 -7.16
C LYS A 97 0.06 -17.81 -7.58
N TYR A 98 -0.72 -18.30 -6.63
CA TYR A 98 -1.93 -19.07 -6.91
C TYR A 98 -3.00 -18.20 -7.59
N THR A 99 -3.29 -17.05 -7.00
CA THR A 99 -4.37 -16.13 -7.38
C THR A 99 -4.06 -15.38 -8.68
N PHE A 100 -2.85 -14.82 -8.83
CA PHE A 100 -2.49 -13.94 -9.96
C PHE A 100 -1.47 -14.54 -10.93
N ASP A 101 -0.77 -15.61 -10.55
CA ASP A 101 0.41 -16.14 -11.26
C ASP A 101 1.58 -15.13 -11.36
N ILE A 102 1.78 -14.36 -10.30
CA ILE A 102 2.98 -13.54 -10.10
C ILE A 102 3.91 -14.20 -9.07
N ASN A 103 5.22 -13.97 -9.18
CA ASN A 103 6.22 -14.64 -8.32
C ASN A 103 6.63 -13.81 -7.09
N TYR A 104 5.90 -12.73 -6.80
CA TYR A 104 6.19 -11.82 -5.70
C TYR A 104 4.88 -11.43 -5.02
N PRO A 105 4.91 -11.09 -3.72
CA PRO A 105 3.78 -10.45 -3.05
C PRO A 105 3.25 -9.26 -3.86
N LEU A 106 1.93 -9.13 -3.99
CA LEU A 106 1.34 -7.97 -4.64
C LEU A 106 1.63 -6.71 -3.83
N LEU A 107 1.51 -6.81 -2.51
CA LEU A 107 1.84 -5.76 -1.58
C LEU A 107 3.14 -6.10 -0.86
N LYS A 108 4.07 -5.14 -0.86
CA LYS A 108 5.24 -5.19 0.00
C LYS A 108 5.17 -4.06 1.00
N LYS A 109 5.14 -4.40 2.29
CA LYS A 109 5.18 -3.41 3.36
C LYS A 109 6.46 -2.59 3.29
N VAL A 110 6.32 -1.27 3.35
CA VAL A 110 7.43 -0.34 3.44
C VAL A 110 7.91 -0.29 4.88
N THR A 111 9.19 -0.59 5.07
CA THR A 111 9.90 -0.42 6.34
C THR A 111 10.64 0.92 6.33
N LEU A 112 10.94 1.49 7.49
CA LEU A 112 11.65 2.77 7.53
C LEU A 112 13.16 2.62 7.75
N THR A 113 13.63 1.40 8.02
CA THR A 113 15.05 1.06 8.20
C THR A 113 15.84 1.03 6.89
N GLN A 114 15.16 1.09 5.73
CA GLN A 114 15.80 1.03 4.42
C GLN A 114 15.29 2.14 3.49
N PRO A 115 16.12 2.70 2.59
CA PRO A 115 15.66 3.62 1.56
C PRO A 115 14.59 2.99 0.65
N LEU A 116 13.56 3.75 0.29
CA LEU A 116 12.49 3.28 -0.60
C LEU A 116 13.03 2.76 -1.95
N TYR A 117 14.09 3.37 -2.45
CA TYR A 117 14.77 2.95 -3.68
C TYR A 117 15.30 1.52 -3.59
N GLU A 118 15.82 1.11 -2.44
CA GLU A 118 16.31 -0.25 -2.21
C GLU A 118 15.14 -1.22 -2.01
N GLN A 119 14.12 -0.80 -1.27
CA GLN A 119 12.97 -1.64 -0.96
C GLN A 119 12.12 -2.02 -2.18
N LYS A 120 12.07 -1.18 -3.23
CA LYS A 120 11.39 -1.54 -4.48
C LYS A 120 12.15 -2.57 -5.31
N ASN A 121 13.42 -2.80 -5.01
CA ASN A 121 14.26 -3.75 -5.74
C ASN A 121 14.24 -5.13 -5.06
N VAL A 122 14.30 -6.18 -5.88
CA VAL A 122 14.55 -7.56 -5.44
C VAL A 122 15.65 -8.11 -6.34
N ASN A 123 16.74 -8.57 -5.74
CA ASN A 123 17.93 -9.07 -6.45
C ASN A 123 18.45 -8.08 -7.51
N GLY A 124 18.44 -6.78 -7.20
CA GLY A 124 18.91 -5.71 -8.09
C GLY A 124 17.91 -5.26 -9.17
N TYR A 125 16.74 -5.89 -9.29
CA TYR A 125 15.71 -5.51 -10.26
C TYR A 125 14.54 -4.79 -9.58
N PRO A 126 14.01 -3.71 -10.18
CA PRO A 126 12.84 -3.03 -9.63
C PRO A 126 11.60 -3.91 -9.82
N ARG A 127 11.22 -4.68 -8.79
CA ARG A 127 10.03 -5.54 -8.79
C ARG A 127 8.76 -4.85 -8.28
N TYR A 128 8.90 -3.66 -7.75
CA TYR A 128 7.79 -2.86 -7.27
C TYR A 128 7.82 -1.47 -7.90
N TRP A 129 6.64 -0.89 -8.14
CA TRP A 129 6.56 0.52 -8.51
C TRP A 129 7.06 1.41 -7.37
N ALA A 130 7.57 2.60 -7.70
CA ALA A 130 8.08 3.54 -6.70
C ALA A 130 6.97 4.30 -5.96
N GLU A 131 5.74 4.22 -6.45
CA GLU A 131 4.58 4.86 -5.83
C GLU A 131 4.15 4.08 -4.59
N VAL A 132 4.01 4.78 -3.46
CA VAL A 132 3.60 4.22 -2.18
C VAL A 132 2.11 4.44 -2.00
N ILE A 133 1.39 3.39 -1.62
CA ILE A 133 -0.02 3.47 -1.21
C ILE A 133 -0.14 3.29 0.30
N THR A 134 -1.22 3.82 0.87
CA THR A 134 -1.52 3.69 2.30
C THR A 134 -2.80 2.90 2.49
N ILE A 135 -2.74 1.79 3.22
CA ILE A 135 -3.89 0.95 3.57
C ILE A 135 -3.86 0.73 5.08
N HIS A 136 -4.97 0.99 5.77
CA HIS A 136 -5.06 0.88 7.24
C HIS A 136 -3.93 1.60 8.01
N GLY A 137 -3.51 2.76 7.50
CA GLY A 137 -2.42 3.56 8.09
C GLY A 137 -1.02 2.97 7.91
N GLN A 138 -0.87 1.87 7.16
CA GLN A 138 0.40 1.24 6.82
C GLN A 138 0.77 1.52 5.36
N ARG A 139 2.06 1.60 5.08
CA ARG A 139 2.60 1.98 3.76
C ARG A 139 3.03 0.75 2.98
N TYR A 140 2.65 0.69 1.71
CA TYR A 140 2.94 -0.45 0.85
C TYR A 140 3.42 -0.02 -0.54
N LEU A 141 4.23 -0.89 -1.14
CA LEU A 141 4.58 -0.86 -2.56
C LEU A 141 3.78 -1.92 -3.30
N ILE A 142 3.46 -1.65 -4.57
CA ILE A 142 2.75 -2.59 -5.44
C ILE A 142 3.73 -3.26 -6.41
N CYS A 143 3.64 -4.58 -6.53
CA CYS A 143 4.42 -5.36 -7.48
C CYS A 143 4.17 -4.91 -8.92
N ASN A 144 5.24 -4.78 -9.70
CA ASN A 144 5.20 -4.37 -11.10
C ASN A 144 5.41 -5.52 -12.10
N ASP A 145 5.65 -6.75 -11.62
CA ASP A 145 6.04 -7.91 -12.42
C ASP A 145 4.83 -8.60 -13.07
N TRP A 146 4.13 -7.83 -13.90
CA TRP A 146 2.90 -8.25 -14.56
C TRP A 146 3.11 -8.54 -16.04
N TYR A 147 2.55 -9.67 -16.49
CA TYR A 147 2.53 -10.09 -17.88
C TYR A 147 1.09 -10.26 -18.36
N GLU A 148 0.87 -10.19 -19.68
CA GLU A 148 -0.50 -10.19 -20.22
C GLU A 148 -1.28 -11.46 -19.84
N ARG A 149 -0.59 -12.60 -19.69
CA ARG A 149 -1.16 -13.86 -19.18
C ARG A 149 -1.81 -13.75 -17.79
N ASN A 150 -1.40 -12.76 -16.98
CA ASN A 150 -1.94 -12.54 -15.64
C ASN A 150 -3.27 -11.77 -15.65
N LYS A 151 -3.63 -11.12 -16.77
CA LYS A 151 -4.75 -10.18 -16.83
C LYS A 151 -6.08 -10.79 -16.40
N THR A 152 -6.45 -11.92 -16.98
CA THR A 152 -7.73 -12.59 -16.66
C THR A 152 -7.82 -12.97 -15.18
N LYS A 153 -6.69 -13.37 -14.57
CA LYS A 153 -6.64 -13.72 -13.15
C LYS A 153 -6.85 -12.49 -12.26
N PHE A 154 -6.19 -11.38 -12.58
CA PHE A 154 -6.37 -10.13 -11.84
C PHE A 154 -7.81 -9.63 -11.93
N ILE A 155 -8.41 -9.61 -13.13
CA ILE A 155 -9.81 -9.19 -13.34
C ILE A 155 -10.77 -10.02 -12.48
N ARG A 156 -10.64 -11.36 -12.51
CA ARG A 156 -11.49 -12.26 -11.70
C ARG A 156 -11.36 -11.99 -10.20
N TRP A 157 -10.16 -11.68 -9.72
CA TRP A 157 -9.96 -11.33 -8.32
C TRP A 157 -10.65 -10.01 -7.96
N VAL A 158 -10.56 -8.99 -8.83
CA VAL A 158 -11.24 -7.70 -8.61
C VAL A 158 -12.76 -7.88 -8.61
N GLU A 159 -13.31 -8.66 -9.54
CA GLU A 159 -14.75 -8.98 -9.60
C GLU A 159 -15.23 -9.69 -8.32
N GLY A 160 -14.37 -10.50 -7.69
CA GLY A 160 -14.66 -11.19 -6.44
C GLY A 160 -14.55 -10.33 -5.17
N LEU A 161 -14.09 -9.08 -5.24
CA LEU A 161 -14.02 -8.18 -4.08
C LEU A 161 -15.38 -7.57 -3.70
N GLY A 162 -16.35 -7.54 -4.62
CA GLY A 162 -17.66 -6.93 -4.44
C GLY A 162 -18.82 -7.91 -4.23
N ALA A 163 -18.52 -9.21 -4.11
CA ALA A 163 -19.48 -10.29 -3.85
C ALA A 163 -19.43 -10.71 -2.38
#